data_AF-A0A1I7SM59-F1
#
_entry.id   AF-A0A1I7SM59-F1
#
_cell.length_a   1.000
_cell.length_b   1.000
_cell.length_c   1.000
_cell.angle_alpha   90.00
_cell.angle_beta   90.00
_cell.angle_gamma   90.00
#
_symmetry.space_group_name_H-M   'P 1'
#
loop_
_entity.id
_entity.type
_entity.pdbx_description
1 polymer ?
#
loop_
_entity_poly.entity_id
_entity_poly.type
_entity_poly.pdbx_seq_one_letter_code
_entity_poly.pdbx_strand_id
1 'polypeptide(L)'
;MKNLAVVKHFLIGIPIFHVLFVLFGAPFFVNIEWTLALAVLQSLCSAVPLSLAVDGKTDDIVPFVLDDNETDPKRKGLKLISFCALFGNWLSCVVIPLDWDRWWQKYPIPNFFGICGGLFIGFILAYLLRSVNVFKWPKRSFSKHIKSV
;
A
#
# COMPACT_ATOMS: atom_id res chain seq x y z
N MET A 1 -3.81 -0.36 22.36
CA MET A 1 -4.81 0.33 21.50
C MET A 1 -4.41 0.33 20.01
N LYS A 2 -3.17 0.69 19.63
CA LYS A 2 -2.73 0.72 18.22
C LYS A 2 -2.94 -0.59 17.44
N ASN A 3 -2.59 -1.73 18.02
CA ASN A 3 -2.74 -3.05 17.38
C ASN A 3 -4.20 -3.37 17.05
N LEU A 4 -5.13 -2.99 17.93
CA LEU A 4 -6.56 -3.21 17.72
C LEU A 4 -7.08 -2.41 16.52
N ALA A 5 -6.61 -1.18 16.35
CA ALA A 5 -7.00 -0.36 15.21
C ALA A 5 -6.47 -0.92 13.89
N VAL A 6 -5.22 -1.37 13.84
CA VAL A 6 -4.65 -2.02 12.63
C VAL A 6 -5.48 -3.24 12.23
N VAL A 7 -5.82 -4.10 13.21
CA VAL A 7 -6.69 -5.26 12.97
C VAL A 7 -8.06 -4.82 12.48
N LYS A 8 -8.67 -3.78 13.08
CA LYS A 8 -9.96 -3.24 12.62
C LYS A 8 -9.89 -2.77 11.16
N HIS A 9 -8.88 -2.00 10.76
CA HIS A 9 -8.74 -1.53 9.38
C HIS A 9 -8.53 -2.68 8.39
N PHE A 10 -7.71 -3.67 8.77
CA PHE A 10 -7.53 -4.89 7.98
C PHE A 10 -8.85 -5.65 7.79
N LEU A 11 -9.61 -5.87 8.87
CA LEU A 11 -10.88 -6.59 8.81
C LEU A 11 -11.95 -5.83 8.02
N ILE A 12 -11.99 -4.50 8.13
CA ILE A 12 -12.91 -3.64 7.34
C ILE A 12 -12.50 -3.60 5.86
N GLY A 13 -11.19 -3.64 5.57
CA GLY A 13 -10.70 -3.63 4.18
C GLY A 13 -11.11 -4.86 3.39
N ILE A 14 -11.25 -6.04 4.01
CA ILE A 14 -11.63 -7.28 3.33
C ILE A 14 -12.98 -7.16 2.59
N PRO A 15 -14.11 -6.85 3.26
CA PRO A 15 -15.40 -6.73 2.57
C PRO A 15 -15.40 -5.57 1.55
N ILE A 16 -14.70 -4.47 1.83
CA ILE A 16 -14.59 -3.35 0.89
C ILE A 16 -13.91 -3.81 -0.40
N PHE A 17 -12.74 -4.44 -0.32
CA PHE A 17 -12.02 -4.92 -1.51
C PHE A 17 -12.75 -6.04 -2.22
N HIS A 18 -13.40 -6.94 -1.48
CA HIS A 18 -14.21 -8.00 -2.10
C HIS A 18 -15.34 -7.41 -2.95
N VAL A 19 -16.11 -6.47 -2.39
CA VAL A 19 -17.17 -5.76 -3.12
C VAL A 19 -16.60 -5.01 -4.32
N LEU A 20 -15.48 -4.29 -4.16
CA LEU A 20 -14.83 -3.61 -5.28
C LEU A 20 -14.44 -4.59 -6.39
N PHE A 21 -13.81 -5.72 -6.08
CA PHE A 21 -13.44 -6.69 -7.10
C PHE A 21 -14.64 -7.21 -7.87
N VAL A 22 -15.73 -7.52 -7.17
CA VAL A 22 -17.00 -7.94 -7.79
C VAL A 22 -17.56 -6.85 -8.69
N LEU A 23 -17.59 -5.59 -8.23
CA LEU A 23 -18.05 -4.45 -9.04
C LEU A 23 -17.19 -4.20 -10.28
N PHE A 24 -15.89 -4.52 -10.20
CA PHE A 24 -14.93 -4.40 -11.31
C PHE A 24 -14.80 -5.68 -12.16
N GLY A 25 -15.70 -6.65 -11.99
CA GLY A 25 -15.83 -7.80 -12.90
C GLY A 25 -15.35 -9.15 -12.36
N ALA A 26 -15.03 -9.26 -11.07
CA ALA A 26 -14.83 -10.56 -10.45
C ALA A 26 -16.15 -11.37 -10.40
N PRO A 27 -16.10 -12.70 -10.53
CA PRO A 27 -17.31 -13.52 -10.53
C PRO A 27 -17.98 -13.52 -9.15
N PHE A 28 -19.30 -13.32 -9.12
CA PHE A 28 -20.07 -13.15 -7.88
C PHE A 28 -20.32 -14.48 -7.14
N PHE A 29 -20.69 -15.54 -7.89
CA PHE A 29 -21.09 -16.84 -7.32
C PHE A 29 -20.08 -17.95 -7.59
N VAL A 30 -19.11 -17.72 -8.47
CA VAL A 30 -18.10 -18.71 -8.88
C VAL A 30 -16.76 -18.23 -8.36
N ASN A 31 -15.99 -19.11 -7.70
CA ASN A 31 -14.67 -18.79 -7.15
C ASN A 31 -14.67 -17.69 -6.08
N ILE A 32 -15.71 -17.63 -5.23
CA ILE A 32 -15.81 -16.68 -4.11
C ILE A 32 -14.58 -16.77 -3.21
N GLU A 33 -14.08 -17.98 -2.97
CA GLU A 33 -12.89 -18.26 -2.16
C GLU A 33 -11.66 -17.54 -2.69
N TRP A 34 -11.50 -17.48 -4.01
CA TRP A 34 -10.37 -16.84 -4.68
C TRP A 34 -10.49 -15.31 -4.64
N THR A 35 -11.69 -14.77 -4.88
CA THR A 35 -11.93 -13.32 -4.75
C THR A 35 -11.79 -12.87 -3.29
N LEU A 36 -12.21 -13.69 -2.33
CA LEU A 36 -12.03 -13.42 -0.91
C LEU A 36 -10.55 -13.48 -0.52
N ALA A 37 -9.81 -14.51 -0.96
CA ALA A 37 -8.37 -14.60 -0.72
C ALA A 37 -7.61 -13.39 -1.29
N LEU A 38 -7.97 -12.95 -2.49
CA LEU A 38 -7.42 -11.75 -3.10
C LEU A 38 -7.77 -10.49 -2.28
N ALA A 39 -9.00 -10.38 -1.77
CA ALA A 39 -9.42 -9.25 -0.94
C ALA A 39 -8.68 -9.22 0.41
N VAL A 40 -8.43 -10.38 1.00
CA VAL A 40 -7.58 -10.52 2.19
C VAL A 40 -6.16 -10.05 1.91
N LEU A 41 -5.56 -10.53 0.82
CA LEU A 41 -4.22 -10.11 0.42
C LEU A 41 -4.16 -8.59 0.16
N GLN A 42 -5.15 -8.05 -0.55
CA GLN A 42 -5.19 -6.62 -0.83
C GLN A 42 -5.37 -5.78 0.43
N SER A 43 -6.23 -6.21 1.34
CA SER A 43 -6.39 -5.55 2.64
C SER A 43 -5.08 -5.57 3.44
N LEU A 44 -4.37 -6.70 3.43
CA LEU A 44 -3.08 -6.83 4.09
C LEU A 44 -2.03 -5.90 3.47
N CYS A 45 -1.96 -5.83 2.13
CA CYS A 45 -0.95 -5.06 1.42
C CYS A 45 -1.23 -3.56 1.33
N SER A 46 -2.48 -3.13 1.53
CA SER A 46 -2.88 -1.72 1.39
C SER A 46 -3.44 -1.10 2.66
N ALA A 47 -4.34 -1.77 3.39
CA ALA A 47 -4.95 -1.20 4.59
C ALA A 47 -3.99 -1.23 5.79
N VAL A 48 -3.16 -2.26 5.93
CA VAL A 48 -2.22 -2.37 7.06
C VAL A 48 -1.11 -1.32 7.01
N PRO A 49 -0.35 -1.12 5.91
CA PRO A 49 0.70 -0.10 5.90
C PRO A 49 0.12 1.31 6.09
N LEU A 50 -1.06 1.57 5.54
CA LEU A 50 -1.77 2.84 5.72
C LEU A 50 -2.19 3.07 7.18
N SER A 51 -2.73 2.04 7.84
CA SER A 51 -3.07 2.11 9.27
C SER A 51 -1.84 2.31 10.14
N LEU A 52 -0.69 1.75 9.76
CA LEU A 52 0.58 1.98 10.47
C LEU A 52 1.10 3.41 10.27
N ALA A 53 0.80 4.03 9.12
CA ALA A 53 1.21 5.40 8.82
C ALA A 53 0.47 6.46 9.67
N VAL A 54 -0.75 6.15 10.13
CA VAL A 54 -1.53 7.01 11.04
C VAL A 54 -1.48 6.55 12.50
N ASP A 55 -0.50 5.71 12.86
CA ASP A 55 -0.34 5.18 14.22
C ASP A 55 -1.58 4.44 14.78
N GLY A 56 -2.44 3.92 13.90
CA GLY A 56 -3.69 3.28 14.29
C GLY A 56 -4.80 4.23 14.75
N LYS A 57 -4.73 5.53 14.42
CA LYS A 57 -5.85 6.46 14.62
C LYS A 57 -6.83 6.35 13.47
N THR A 58 -8.03 5.86 13.74
CA THR A 58 -9.05 5.54 12.71
C THR A 58 -9.50 6.79 11.94
N ASP A 59 -9.69 7.91 12.63
CA ASP A 59 -10.24 9.15 12.04
C ASP A 59 -9.25 9.86 11.11
N ASP A 60 -7.95 9.52 11.22
CA ASP A 60 -6.88 10.19 10.49
C ASP A 60 -6.57 9.51 9.14
N ILE A 61 -7.15 8.34 8.82
CA ILE A 61 -6.83 7.63 7.56
C ILE A 61 -7.20 8.46 6.33
N VAL A 62 -8.44 8.95 6.25
CA VAL A 62 -8.90 9.67 5.05
C VAL A 62 -8.16 10.99 4.86
N PRO A 63 -8.01 11.85 5.88
CA PRO A 63 -7.19 13.06 5.77
C PRO A 63 -5.74 12.74 5.35
N PHE A 64 -5.14 11.69 5.92
CA PHE A 64 -3.78 11.28 5.57
C PHE A 64 -3.63 10.78 4.13
N VAL A 65 -4.61 10.03 3.63
CA VAL A 65 -4.66 9.58 2.23
C VAL A 65 -4.72 10.78 1.28
N LEU A 66 -5.47 11.82 1.63
CA LEU A 66 -5.64 13.02 0.82
C LEU A 66 -4.53 14.07 1.00
N ASP A 67 -3.71 13.94 2.04
CA ASP A 67 -2.62 14.88 2.31
C ASP A 67 -1.38 14.59 1.44
N ASP A 68 -1.16 15.42 0.43
CA ASP A 68 0.02 15.35 -0.44
C ASP A 68 1.28 16.00 0.16
N ASN A 69 1.13 16.74 1.26
CA ASN A 69 2.21 17.50 1.90
C ASN A 69 2.91 16.75 3.05
N GLU A 70 2.66 15.45 3.23
CA GLU A 70 3.32 14.67 4.27
C GLU A 70 4.84 14.73 4.15
N THR A 71 5.49 15.16 5.24
CA THR A 71 6.93 15.40 5.31
C THR A 71 7.69 14.28 6.00
N ASP A 72 7.03 13.47 6.84
CA ASP A 72 7.67 12.34 7.48
C ASP A 72 7.96 11.23 6.45
N PRO A 73 9.25 10.93 6.16
CA PRO A 73 9.62 9.92 5.18
C PRO A 73 9.11 8.53 5.54
N LYS A 74 8.90 8.22 6.83
CA LYS A 74 8.33 6.93 7.25
C LYS A 74 6.86 6.83 6.84
N ARG A 75 6.05 7.84 7.20
CA ARG A 75 4.61 7.87 6.88
C ARG A 75 4.39 7.92 5.37
N LYS A 76 5.15 8.77 4.67
CA LYS A 76 5.13 8.85 3.21
C LYS A 76 5.53 7.54 2.53
N GLY A 77 6.55 6.84 3.05
CA GLY A 77 6.94 5.51 2.57
C GLY A 77 5.84 4.46 2.74
N LEU A 78 5.17 4.44 3.90
CA LEU A 78 4.04 3.52 4.14
C LEU A 78 2.84 3.82 3.24
N LYS A 79 2.51 5.10 3.05
CA LYS A 79 1.48 5.55 2.07
C LYS A 79 1.83 5.05 0.67
N LEU A 80 3.09 5.22 0.25
CA LEU A 80 3.56 4.77 -1.06
C LEU A 80 3.46 3.26 -1.25
N ILE A 81 3.86 2.47 -0.24
CA ILE A 81 3.72 1.00 -0.25
C ILE A 81 2.26 0.60 -0.50
N SER A 82 1.33 1.18 0.26
CA SER A 82 -0.10 0.91 0.10
C SER A 82 -0.62 1.23 -1.30
N PHE A 83 -0.25 2.40 -1.84
CA PHE A 83 -0.67 2.82 -3.17
C PHE A 83 -0.04 1.97 -4.27
N CYS A 84 1.24 1.63 -4.19
CA CYS A 84 1.86 0.79 -5.21
C CYS A 84 1.21 -0.61 -5.25
N ALA A 85 0.85 -1.21 -4.12
CA ALA A 85 0.09 -2.46 -4.09
C ALA A 85 -1.31 -2.31 -4.72
N LEU A 86 -2.01 -1.20 -4.44
CA LEU A 86 -3.28 -0.85 -5.10
C LEU A 86 -3.12 -0.73 -6.61
N PHE A 87 -2.23 0.13 -7.07
CA PHE A 87 -2.01 0.34 -8.50
C PHE A 87 -1.53 -0.91 -9.21
N GLY A 88 -0.64 -1.70 -8.59
CA GLY A 88 -0.14 -2.95 -9.15
C GLY A 88 -1.27 -3.95 -9.43
N ASN A 89 -2.21 -4.09 -8.49
CA ASN A 89 -3.40 -4.93 -8.68
C ASN A 89 -4.22 -4.49 -9.90
N TRP A 90 -4.59 -3.21 -10.00
CA TRP A 90 -5.43 -2.72 -11.11
C TRP A 90 -4.68 -2.73 -12.45
N LEU A 91 -3.38 -2.41 -12.46
CA LEU A 91 -2.57 -2.42 -13.67
C LEU A 91 -2.44 -3.84 -14.24
N SER A 92 -2.35 -4.85 -13.38
CA SER A 92 -2.27 -6.24 -13.81
C SER A 92 -3.53 -6.72 -14.55
N CYS A 93 -4.69 -6.11 -14.31
CA CYS A 93 -5.94 -6.47 -15.00
C CYS A 93 -5.85 -6.29 -16.52
N VAL A 94 -4.93 -5.45 -17.03
CA VAL A 94 -4.71 -5.24 -18.47
C VAL A 94 -4.33 -6.55 -19.19
N VAL A 95 -3.73 -7.52 -18.50
CA VAL A 95 -3.34 -8.79 -19.12
C VAL A 95 -4.51 -9.78 -19.28
N ILE A 96 -5.63 -9.56 -18.60
CA ILE A 96 -6.82 -10.42 -18.68
C ILE A 96 -7.48 -10.33 -20.07
N PRO A 97 -7.83 -9.14 -20.61
CA PRO A 97 -8.48 -9.03 -21.92
C PRO A 97 -7.54 -9.28 -23.10
N LEU A 98 -6.22 -9.25 -22.89
CA LEU A 98 -5.24 -9.62 -23.91
C LEU A 98 -5.25 -11.13 -24.22
N ASP A 99 -5.90 -11.92 -23.35
CA ASP A 99 -6.13 -13.37 -23.37
C ASP A 99 -5.43 -14.11 -24.52
N TRP A 100 -4.14 -14.36 -24.32
CA TRP A 100 -3.30 -15.18 -25.19
C TRP A 100 -3.51 -16.69 -24.91
N ASP A 101 -4.68 -17.07 -24.38
CA ASP A 101 -5.02 -18.42 -23.91
C ASP A 101 -4.00 -18.97 -22.91
N ARG A 102 -3.42 -18.09 -22.07
CA ARG A 102 -2.42 -18.52 -21.07
C ARG A 102 -3.06 -18.71 -19.70
N TRP A 103 -2.73 -19.82 -19.07
CA TRP A 103 -3.23 -20.16 -17.73
C TRP A 103 -2.94 -19.07 -16.69
N TRP A 104 -1.83 -18.34 -16.81
CA TRP A 104 -1.44 -17.27 -15.90
C TRP A 104 -2.22 -15.96 -16.09
N GLN A 105 -2.93 -15.78 -17.22
CA GLN A 105 -3.79 -14.61 -17.47
C GLN A 105 -5.17 -14.76 -16.83
N LYS A 106 -5.53 -15.97 -16.39
CA LYS A 106 -6.85 -16.24 -15.80
C LYS A 106 -6.97 -15.55 -14.44
N TYR A 107 -8.08 -14.84 -14.24
CA TYR A 107 -8.43 -14.26 -12.94
C TYR A 107 -8.46 -15.36 -11.85
N PRO A 108 -7.90 -15.12 -10.65
CA PRO A 108 -7.27 -13.89 -10.14
C PRO A 108 -5.73 -13.87 -10.21
N ILE A 109 -5.10 -14.71 -11.04
CA ILE A 109 -3.63 -14.88 -11.03
C ILE A 109 -2.90 -13.57 -11.37
N PRO A 110 -3.28 -12.80 -12.41
CA PRO A 110 -2.67 -11.50 -12.68
C PRO A 110 -2.72 -10.55 -11.50
N ASN A 111 -3.90 -10.45 -10.87
CA ASN A 111 -4.15 -9.60 -9.72
C ASN A 111 -3.21 -9.92 -8.55
N PHE A 112 -3.06 -11.20 -8.22
CA PHE A 112 -2.13 -11.64 -7.19
C PHE A 112 -0.69 -11.16 -7.47
N PHE A 113 -0.18 -11.40 -8.69
CA PHE A 113 1.15 -10.95 -9.06
C PHE A 113 1.26 -9.42 -9.13
N GLY A 114 0.19 -8.73 -9.54
CA GLY A 114 0.08 -7.28 -9.53
C GLY A 114 0.24 -6.70 -8.12
N ILE A 115 -0.45 -7.27 -7.13
CA ILE A 115 -0.33 -6.87 -5.73
C ILE A 115 1.10 -7.09 -5.24
N CYS A 116 1.66 -8.28 -5.44
CA CYS A 116 3.01 -8.61 -5.00
C CYS A 116 4.07 -7.71 -5.66
N GLY A 117 3.98 -7.51 -6.97
CA GLY A 117 4.88 -6.64 -7.72
C GLY A 117 4.75 -5.18 -7.32
N GLY A 118 3.52 -4.69 -7.16
CA GLY A 118 3.24 -3.35 -6.65
C GLY A 118 3.80 -3.13 -5.25
N LEU A 119 3.60 -4.09 -4.34
CA LEU A 119 4.16 -4.05 -2.99
C LEU A 119 5.69 -4.01 -3.00
N PHE A 120 6.32 -4.85 -3.83
CA PHE A 120 7.77 -4.90 -3.99
C PHE A 120 8.34 -3.56 -4.49
N ILE A 121 7.74 -2.99 -5.53
CA ILE A 121 8.09 -1.66 -6.04
C ILE A 121 7.89 -0.60 -4.95
N GLY A 122 6.79 -0.66 -4.21
CA GLY A 122 6.50 0.24 -3.10
C GLY A 122 7.59 0.22 -2.02
N PHE A 123 8.08 -0.97 -1.65
CA PHE A 123 9.19 -1.11 -0.70
C PHE A 123 10.49 -0.50 -1.24
N ILE A 124 10.82 -0.74 -2.51
CA ILE A 124 12.00 -0.13 -3.15
C ILE A 124 11.90 1.39 -3.10
N LEU A 125 10.75 1.96 -3.52
CA LEU A 125 10.57 3.41 -3.55
C LEU A 125 10.60 4.02 -2.14
N ALA A 126 10.00 3.36 -1.14
CA ALA A 126 10.05 3.80 0.25
C ALA A 126 11.48 3.77 0.81
N TYR A 127 12.26 2.74 0.46
CA TYR A 127 13.68 2.66 0.83
C TYR A 127 14.50 3.79 0.20
N LEU A 128 14.29 4.07 -1.09
CA LEU A 128 14.96 5.16 -1.81
C LEU A 128 14.59 6.53 -1.22
N LEU A 129 13.31 6.78 -0.95
CA LEU A 129 12.82 8.00 -0.28
C LEU A 129 13.52 8.22 1.06
N ARG A 130 13.63 7.15 1.88
CA ARG A 130 14.33 7.22 3.17
C ARG A 130 15.81 7.51 2.98
N SER A 131 16.47 6.86 2.03
CA SER A 131 17.91 6.99 1.78
C SER A 131 18.29 8.42 1.36
N VAL A 132 17.48 9.04 0.50
CA VAL A 132 17.66 10.45 0.10
C VAL A 132 17.51 11.41 1.29
N ASN A 133 16.53 11.16 2.17
CA ASN A 133 16.32 12.01 3.35
C ASN A 133 17.40 11.81 4.43
N VAL A 134 17.94 10.60 4.58
CA VAL A 134 19.09 10.35 5.46
C VAL A 134 20.33 11.06 4.92
N PHE A 135 20.55 11.09 3.61
CA PHE A 135 21.68 11.79 3.00
C PHE A 135 21.61 13.32 3.16
N LYS A 136 20.40 13.90 3.32
CA LYS A 136 20.20 15.31 3.69
C LYS A 136 20.55 15.63 5.15
N TRP A 137 21.33 14.76 5.83
CA TRP A 137 21.81 14.96 7.20
C TRP A 137 22.37 16.38 7.40
N PRO A 138 22.14 17.02 8.56
CA PRO A 138 22.36 18.44 8.71
C PRO A 138 23.85 18.76 8.51
N LYS A 139 24.15 19.85 7.78
CA LYS A 139 25.35 20.64 8.06
C LYS A 139 25.26 21.04 9.53
N ARG A 140 25.77 20.22 10.45
CA ARG A 140 25.86 20.56 11.87
C ARG A 140 26.60 21.89 11.92
N SER A 141 25.91 22.92 12.40
CA SER A 141 26.50 24.22 12.69
C SER A 141 27.56 24.01 13.75
N PHE A 142 28.78 23.71 13.32
CA PHE A 142 29.99 23.67 14.13
C PHE A 142 30.47 25.09 14.49
N SER A 143 29.66 26.12 14.21
CA SER A 143 30.06 27.52 14.28
C SER A 143 29.77 28.20 15.63
N LYS A 144 29.07 27.55 16.57
CA LYS A 144 28.65 28.19 17.83
C LYS A 144 29.55 27.93 19.04
N HIS A 145 30.69 27.25 18.91
CA HIS A 145 31.59 26.95 20.05
C HIS A 145 33.00 27.55 19.97
N ILE A 146 33.31 28.38 18.96
CA ILE A 146 34.65 28.98 18.78
C ILE A 146 34.72 30.47 19.20
N LYS A 147 33.61 31.06 19.68
CA LYS A 147 33.58 32.48 20.09
C LYS A 147 33.53 32.72 21.61
N SER A 148 34.15 31.85 22.41
CA SER A 148 34.19 32.04 23.87
C SER A 148 35.55 31.72 24.51
N VAL A 149 36.66 31.95 23.78
CA VAL A 149 38.02 31.94 24.35
C VAL A 149 38.71 33.24 23.98
#